data_AF-A0A1D2WID5-F1
#
_entry.id   AF-A0A1D2WID5-F1
#
_cell.length_a   1.000
_cell.length_b   1.000
_cell.length_c   1.000
_cell.angle_alpha   90.00
_cell.angle_beta   90.00
_cell.angle_gamma   90.00
#
_symmetry.space_group_name_H-M   'P 1'
#
loop_
_entity.id
_entity.type
_entity.pdbx_description
1 polymer ?
#
loop_
_entity_poly.entity_id
_entity_poly.type
_entity_poly.pdbx_seq_one_letter_code
_entity_poly.pdbx_strand_id
1 'polypeptide(L)'
;MIESDIKRYELLLDLLQKSKKEQDEQNNTLDQKCSSMINILILIITIQCGIYANVALLNEIASSEIAIIIKVLLIITLIGNFIALYFFIAAYYLKDFEGMTNEEDIIKYGENNTNLETIYKEISVDYKRTIEENKIELSKIDKIKLGFKIVTLTTGIFVLTIIICLEILI
;
A
#
# COMPACT_ATOMS: atom_id res chain seq x y z
N MET A 1 -29.06 7.19 -37.36
CA MET A 1 -29.06 7.72 -35.98
C MET A 1 -28.93 6.60 -34.96
N ILE A 2 -29.79 5.59 -34.97
CA ILE A 2 -29.72 4.47 -34.00
C ILE A 2 -28.38 3.71 -34.05
N GLU A 3 -27.84 3.46 -35.24
CA GLU A 3 -26.58 2.71 -35.43
C GLU A 3 -25.31 3.48 -35.00
N SER A 4 -25.34 4.82 -35.02
CA SER A 4 -24.24 5.64 -34.52
C SER A 4 -24.23 5.73 -33.00
N ASP A 5 -25.40 5.68 -32.38
CA ASP A 5 -25.54 5.71 -30.92
C ASP A 5 -25.14 4.36 -30.32
N ILE A 6 -25.50 3.23 -30.94
CA ILE A 6 -25.07 1.88 -30.51
C ILE A 6 -23.54 1.75 -30.53
N LYS A 7 -22.88 2.15 -31.62
CA LYS A 7 -21.40 2.13 -31.70
C LYS A 7 -20.73 3.01 -30.64
N ARG A 8 -21.38 4.11 -30.26
CA ARG A 8 -20.90 5.00 -29.20
C ARG A 8 -21.03 4.34 -27.82
N TYR A 9 -22.10 3.60 -27.56
CA TYR A 9 -22.26 2.85 -26.32
C TYR A 9 -21.29 1.65 -26.22
N GLU A 10 -21.05 0.93 -27.33
CA GLU A 10 -20.03 -0.13 -27.38
C GLU A 10 -18.64 0.41 -27.07
N LEU A 11 -18.26 1.56 -27.65
CA LEU A 11 -16.99 2.21 -27.36
C LEU A 11 -16.89 2.65 -25.88
N LEU A 12 -17.96 3.20 -25.32
CA LEU A 12 -18.01 3.58 -23.90
C LEU A 12 -17.85 2.36 -22.99
N LEU A 13 -18.47 1.24 -23.34
CA LEU A 13 -18.35 -0.01 -22.61
C LEU A 13 -16.90 -0.53 -22.64
N ASP A 14 -16.28 -0.58 -23.83
CA ASP A 14 -14.88 -1.03 -23.99
C ASP A 14 -13.90 -0.15 -23.19
N LEU A 15 -14.10 1.17 -23.20
CA LEU A 15 -13.30 2.10 -22.39
C LEU A 15 -13.48 1.87 -20.89
N LEU A 16 -14.70 1.57 -20.42
CA LEU A 16 -14.97 1.26 -19.02
C LEU A 16 -14.33 -0.07 -18.60
N GLN A 17 -14.44 -1.11 -19.44
CA GLN A 17 -13.82 -2.41 -19.20
C GLN A 17 -12.30 -2.30 -19.10
N LYS A 18 -11.69 -1.56 -20.03
CA LYS A 18 -10.26 -1.31 -20.01
C LYS A 18 -9.83 -0.55 -18.75
N SER A 19 -10.57 0.49 -18.37
CA SER A 19 -10.28 1.27 -17.15
C SER A 19 -10.37 0.41 -15.89
N LYS A 20 -11.38 -0.45 -15.78
CA LYS A 20 -11.54 -1.35 -14.64
C LYS A 20 -10.40 -2.36 -14.54
N LYS A 21 -10.03 -2.98 -15.67
CA LYS A 21 -8.90 -3.90 -15.74
C LYS A 21 -7.58 -3.22 -15.32
N GLU A 22 -7.33 -2.00 -15.78
CA GLU A 22 -6.14 -1.23 -15.39
C GLU A 22 -6.14 -0.92 -13.88
N GLN A 23 -7.29 -0.61 -13.27
CA GLN A 23 -7.41 -0.41 -11.82
C GLN A 23 -7.16 -1.70 -11.03
N ASP A 24 -7.70 -2.83 -11.46
CA ASP A 24 -7.48 -4.12 -10.81
C ASP A 24 -6.02 -4.55 -10.89
N GLU A 25 -5.35 -4.35 -12.02
CA GLU A 25 -3.92 -4.60 -12.19
C GLU A 25 -3.08 -3.69 -11.27
N GLN A 26 -3.44 -2.41 -11.14
CA GLN A 26 -2.79 -1.47 -10.22
C GLN A 26 -2.96 -1.87 -8.75
N ASN A 27 -4.17 -2.23 -8.34
CA ASN A 27 -4.46 -2.69 -6.98
C ASN A 27 -3.69 -3.98 -6.64
N ASN A 28 -3.74 -4.98 -7.54
CA ASN A 28 -2.96 -6.21 -7.38
C ASN A 28 -1.46 -5.92 -7.24
N THR A 29 -0.93 -4.99 -8.02
CA THR A 29 0.47 -4.56 -7.93
C THR A 29 0.77 -3.89 -6.58
N LEU A 30 -0.13 -3.05 -6.08
CA LEU A 30 0.02 -2.38 -4.77
C LEU A 30 0.00 -3.40 -3.62
N ASP A 31 -0.86 -4.41 -3.68
CA ASP A 31 -0.97 -5.44 -2.65
C ASP A 31 0.23 -6.38 -2.64
N GLN A 32 0.73 -6.76 -3.80
CA GLN A 32 1.99 -7.50 -3.92
C GLN A 32 3.16 -6.72 -3.30
N LYS A 33 3.24 -5.40 -3.55
CA LYS A 33 4.26 -4.53 -2.95
C LYS A 33 4.10 -4.45 -1.44
N CYS A 34 2.88 -4.27 -0.93
CA CYS A 34 2.62 -4.24 0.51
C CYS A 34 3.02 -5.54 1.19
N SER A 35 2.57 -6.68 0.66
CA SER A 35 2.92 -8.02 1.15
C SER A 35 4.43 -8.24 1.16
N SER A 36 5.11 -7.87 0.08
CA SER A 36 6.59 -7.95 0.01
C SER A 36 7.27 -7.10 1.07
N MET A 37 6.80 -5.86 1.27
CA MET A 37 7.37 -4.95 2.27
C MET A 37 7.11 -5.41 3.71
N ILE A 38 5.94 -6.00 3.99
CA ILE A 38 5.64 -6.63 5.28
C ILE A 38 6.67 -7.72 5.58
N ASN A 39 6.92 -8.63 4.62
CA ASN A 39 7.88 -9.71 4.79
C ASN A 39 9.31 -9.20 5.01
N ILE A 40 9.74 -8.21 4.23
CA ILE A 40 11.06 -7.59 4.38
C ILE A 40 11.20 -6.92 5.76
N LEU A 41 10.18 -6.19 6.22
CA LEU A 41 10.20 -5.53 7.53
C LEU A 41 10.30 -6.53 8.68
N ILE A 42 9.57 -7.66 8.60
CA ILE A 42 9.66 -8.73 9.60
C ILE A 42 11.09 -9.29 9.66
N LEU A 43 11.73 -9.50 8.50
CA LEU A 43 13.12 -9.95 8.45
C LEU A 43 14.07 -8.92 9.08
N ILE A 44 13.94 -7.63 8.73
CA ILE A 44 14.78 -6.55 9.28
C ILE A 44 14.62 -6.45 10.80
N ILE A 45 13.39 -6.48 11.30
CA ILE A 45 13.10 -6.45 12.75
C ILE A 45 13.74 -7.65 13.45
N THR A 46 13.69 -8.84 12.84
CA THR A 46 14.31 -10.05 13.39
C THR A 46 15.83 -9.90 13.51
N ILE A 47 16.48 -9.40 12.45
CA ILE A 47 17.93 -9.12 12.45
C ILE A 47 18.27 -8.05 13.50
N GLN A 48 17.48 -6.98 13.58
CA GLN A 48 17.65 -5.92 14.58
C GLN A 48 17.56 -6.45 16.01
N CYS A 49 16.58 -7.30 16.31
CA CYS A 49 16.45 -7.96 17.61
C CYS A 49 17.66 -8.83 17.93
N GLY A 50 18.19 -9.57 16.94
CA GLY A 50 19.42 -10.36 17.11
C GLY A 50 20.63 -9.49 17.41
N ILE A 51 20.79 -8.37 16.70
CA ILE A 51 21.85 -7.40 16.99
C ILE A 51 21.67 -6.79 18.38
N TYR A 52 20.45 -6.39 18.75
CA TYR A 52 20.16 -5.80 20.05
C TYR A 52 20.51 -6.74 21.21
N ALA A 53 20.21 -8.03 21.08
CA ALA A 53 20.60 -9.04 22.07
C ALA A 53 22.13 -9.12 22.25
N ASN A 54 22.88 -8.98 21.15
CA ASN A 54 24.34 -8.99 21.16
C ASN A 54 24.98 -7.65 21.54
N VAL A 55 24.26 -6.52 21.43
CA VAL A 55 24.73 -5.19 21.88
C VAL A 55 24.91 -5.11 23.39
N ALA A 56 24.37 -6.07 24.17
CA ALA A 56 24.73 -6.24 25.57
C ALA A 56 26.24 -6.54 25.75
N LEU A 57 26.87 -7.22 24.79
CA LEU A 57 28.32 -7.50 24.79
C LEU A 57 29.15 -6.27 24.39
N LEU A 58 28.59 -5.35 23.59
CA LEU A 58 29.26 -4.10 23.19
C LEU A 58 29.58 -3.17 24.37
N ASN A 59 28.85 -3.30 25.48
CA ASN A 59 29.15 -2.60 26.73
C ASN A 59 30.54 -2.96 27.32
N GLU A 60 31.13 -4.10 26.94
CA GLU A 60 32.46 -4.50 27.41
C GLU A 60 33.58 -3.92 26.53
N ILE A 61 33.27 -3.45 25.32
CA ILE A 61 34.25 -3.06 24.28
C ILE A 61 34.25 -1.54 24.04
N ALA A 62 33.10 -0.87 24.15
CA ALA A 62 32.96 0.56 23.89
C ALA A 62 32.92 1.41 25.17
N SER A 63 33.24 2.71 25.06
CA SER A 63 32.98 3.67 26.14
C SER A 63 31.48 3.70 26.45
N SER A 64 31.11 3.85 27.74
CA SER A 64 29.72 3.74 28.17
C SER A 64 28.77 4.71 27.45
N GLU A 65 29.29 5.89 27.07
CA GLU A 65 28.53 6.92 26.35
C GLU A 65 28.15 6.50 24.93
N ILE A 66 29.10 5.90 24.18
CA ILE A 66 28.86 5.46 22.80
C ILE A 66 27.90 4.26 22.77
N ALA A 67 28.03 3.34 23.73
CA ALA A 67 27.12 2.20 23.85
C ALA A 67 25.66 2.64 24.12
N ILE A 68 25.45 3.73 24.88
CA ILE A 68 24.12 4.31 25.10
C ILE A 68 23.55 4.89 23.79
N ILE A 69 24.36 5.63 23.03
CA ILE A 69 23.93 6.21 21.74
C ILE A 69 23.47 5.11 20.77
N ILE A 70 24.25 4.03 20.63
CA ILE A 70 23.91 2.89 19.76
C ILE A 70 22.59 2.24 20.18
N LYS A 71 22.37 2.01 21.49
CA LYS A 71 21.12 1.44 22.00
C LYS A 71 19.92 2.33 21.68
N VAL A 72 20.04 3.64 21.86
CA VAL A 72 18.97 4.60 21.55
C VAL A 72 18.65 4.58 20.05
N LEU A 73 19.66 4.58 19.17
CA LEU A 73 19.46 4.50 17.73
C LEU A 73 18.77 3.18 17.30
N LEU A 74 19.16 2.06 17.89
CA LEU A 74 18.51 0.76 17.64
C LEU A 74 17.04 0.76 18.10
N ILE A 75 16.73 1.36 19.25
CA ILE A 75 15.34 1.47 19.72
C ILE A 75 14.51 2.36 18.78
N ILE A 76 15.05 3.51 18.36
CA ILE A 76 14.36 4.43 17.45
C ILE A 76 14.07 3.73 16.12
N THR A 77 15.04 3.01 15.56
CA THR A 77 14.86 2.28 14.29
C THR A 77 13.87 1.13 14.42
N LEU A 78 13.87 0.42 15.55
CA LEU A 78 12.92 -0.65 15.83
C LEU A 78 11.48 -0.12 15.91
N ILE A 79 11.26 0.96 16.68
CA ILE A 79 9.94 1.61 16.79
C ILE A 79 9.46 2.08 15.42
N GLY A 80 10.32 2.75 14.66
CA GLY A 80 9.97 3.22 13.32
C GLY A 80 9.61 2.07 12.37
N ASN A 81 10.30 0.94 12.45
CA ASN A 81 9.99 -0.25 11.65
C ASN A 81 8.62 -0.86 12.02
N PHE A 82 8.24 -0.87 13.30
CA PHE A 82 6.88 -1.26 13.72
C PHE A 82 5.80 -0.29 13.21
N ILE A 83 6.06 1.01 13.24
CA ILE A 83 5.13 2.02 12.69
C ILE A 83 4.97 1.81 11.18
N ALA A 84 6.06 1.60 10.44
CA ALA A 84 5.99 1.30 9.01
C ALA A 84 5.19 0.03 8.73
N LEU A 85 5.43 -1.03 9.50
CA LEU A 85 4.71 -2.30 9.41
C LEU A 85 3.20 -2.11 9.62
N TYR A 86 2.81 -1.31 10.61
CA TYR A 86 1.41 -0.93 10.84
C TYR A 86 0.79 -0.28 9.59
N PHE A 87 1.48 0.66 8.95
CA PHE A 87 0.96 1.31 7.74
C PHE A 87 0.80 0.36 6.57
N PHE A 88 1.74 -0.56 6.34
CA PHE A 88 1.62 -1.56 5.28
C PHE A 88 0.52 -2.58 5.54
N ILE A 89 0.38 -3.05 6.78
CA ILE A 89 -0.73 -3.93 7.19
C ILE A 89 -2.07 -3.20 6.99
N ALA A 90 -2.17 -1.95 7.47
CA ALA A 90 -3.38 -1.17 7.33
C ALA A 90 -3.73 -0.88 5.87
N ALA A 91 -2.76 -0.75 4.97
CA ALA A 91 -2.98 -0.62 3.54
C ALA A 91 -3.39 -1.95 2.89
N TYR A 92 -2.78 -3.07 3.31
CA TYR A 92 -3.06 -4.41 2.79
C TYR A 92 -4.46 -4.91 3.14
N TYR A 93 -4.93 -4.65 4.37
CA TYR A 93 -6.29 -5.05 4.81
C TYR A 93 -7.39 -4.04 4.43
N LEU A 94 -7.03 -2.97 3.71
CA LEU A 94 -8.02 -2.03 3.21
C LEU A 94 -8.77 -2.73 2.07
N LYS A 95 -10.03 -3.11 2.35
CA LYS A 95 -10.89 -4.01 1.55
C LYS A 95 -10.71 -3.84 0.04
N ASP A 96 -10.65 -4.98 -0.63
CA ASP A 96 -10.71 -5.08 -2.09
C ASP A 96 -11.92 -4.35 -2.65
N PHE A 97 -11.67 -3.66 -3.76
CA PHE A 97 -12.63 -2.96 -4.58
C PHE A 97 -13.83 -3.86 -4.90
N GLU A 98 -15.04 -3.44 -4.54
CA GLU A 98 -16.22 -3.80 -5.34
C GLU A 98 -16.27 -2.82 -6.52
N GLY A 99 -15.31 -2.96 -7.43
CA GLY A 99 -15.17 -2.07 -8.58
C GLY A 99 -16.49 -2.01 -9.36
N MET A 100 -16.96 -0.78 -9.57
CA MET A 100 -17.95 -0.32 -10.55
C MET A 100 -18.81 -1.43 -11.16
N THR A 101 -20.11 -1.38 -10.83
CA THR A 101 -21.24 -2.08 -11.46
C THR A 101 -20.97 -3.50 -11.96
N ASN A 102 -21.72 -4.47 -11.45
CA ASN A 102 -21.65 -5.83 -11.97
C ASN A 102 -21.81 -5.79 -13.50
N GLU A 103 -20.78 -6.22 -14.21
CA GLU A 103 -20.64 -6.10 -15.66
C GLU A 103 -21.78 -6.84 -16.37
N GLU A 104 -22.23 -7.93 -15.75
CA GLU A 104 -23.41 -8.68 -16.14
C GLU A 104 -24.71 -7.90 -15.96
N ASP A 105 -24.81 -7.03 -14.96
CA ASP A 105 -26.05 -6.30 -14.68
C ASP A 105 -26.26 -5.21 -15.72
N ILE A 106 -25.23 -4.43 -16.09
CA ILE A 106 -25.35 -3.42 -17.15
C ILE A 106 -25.70 -4.06 -18.51
N ILE A 107 -25.05 -5.18 -18.86
CA ILE A 107 -25.30 -5.89 -20.13
C ILE A 107 -26.69 -6.53 -20.12
N LYS A 108 -27.08 -7.23 -19.02
CA LYS A 108 -28.43 -7.79 -18.87
C LYS A 108 -29.52 -6.71 -18.87
N TYR A 109 -29.27 -5.51 -18.32
CA TYR A 109 -30.24 -4.42 -18.33
C TYR A 109 -30.37 -3.76 -19.69
N GLY A 110 -29.25 -3.56 -20.41
CA GLY A 110 -29.23 -3.04 -21.78
C GLY A 110 -29.94 -3.94 -22.79
N GLU A 111 -29.86 -5.27 -22.60
CA GLU A 111 -30.57 -6.24 -23.44
C GLU A 111 -32.08 -6.33 -23.13
N ASN A 112 -32.51 -6.03 -21.88
CA ASN A 112 -33.88 -6.28 -21.43
C ASN A 112 -34.78 -5.03 -21.29
N ASN A 113 -34.26 -3.80 -21.25
CA ASN A 113 -35.08 -2.62 -20.98
C ASN A 113 -34.75 -1.39 -21.84
N THR A 114 -35.78 -0.85 -22.50
CA THR A 114 -35.74 0.33 -23.38
C THR A 114 -35.67 1.67 -22.63
N ASN A 115 -35.55 1.68 -21.30
CA ASN A 115 -35.73 2.89 -20.50
C ASN A 115 -34.40 3.49 -20.00
N LEU A 116 -33.88 4.43 -20.79
CA LEU A 116 -32.64 5.17 -20.55
C LEU A 116 -32.55 5.83 -19.16
N GLU A 117 -33.68 6.19 -18.55
CA GLU A 117 -33.73 6.89 -17.26
C GLU A 117 -33.30 5.98 -16.08
N THR A 118 -33.57 4.68 -16.15
CA THR A 118 -33.15 3.70 -15.14
C THR A 118 -31.65 3.43 -15.23
N ILE A 119 -31.14 3.30 -16.47
CA ILE A 119 -29.71 3.18 -16.76
C ILE A 119 -28.96 4.42 -16.23
N TYR A 120 -29.51 5.62 -16.44
CA TYR A 120 -28.90 6.86 -15.94
C TYR A 120 -28.90 6.97 -14.41
N LYS A 121 -29.96 6.50 -13.74
CA LYS A 121 -30.05 6.48 -12.27
C LYS A 121 -29.04 5.52 -11.66
N GLU A 122 -28.93 4.30 -12.18
CA GLU A 122 -27.95 3.31 -11.71
C GLU A 122 -26.51 3.80 -11.98
N ILE A 123 -26.21 4.28 -13.19
CA ILE A 123 -24.91 4.89 -13.50
C ILE A 123 -24.58 6.06 -12.55
N SER A 124 -25.55 6.89 -12.16
CA SER A 124 -25.29 8.01 -11.24
C SER A 124 -25.04 7.57 -9.79
N VAL A 125 -25.69 6.48 -9.35
CA VAL A 125 -25.45 5.88 -8.02
C VAL A 125 -24.08 5.22 -8.00
N ASP A 126 -23.71 4.52 -9.07
CA ASP A 126 -22.36 3.98 -9.26
C ASP A 126 -21.31 5.09 -9.35
N TYR A 127 -21.62 6.25 -9.95
CA TYR A 127 -20.69 7.38 -10.00
C TYR A 127 -20.36 7.91 -8.60
N LYS A 128 -21.37 8.03 -7.72
CA LYS A 128 -21.16 8.44 -6.33
C LYS A 128 -20.36 7.39 -5.54
N ARG A 129 -20.64 6.10 -5.76
CA ARG A 129 -19.89 4.99 -5.17
C ARG A 129 -18.43 4.99 -5.63
N THR A 130 -18.21 5.21 -6.93
CA THR A 130 -16.87 5.35 -7.54
C THR A 130 -16.09 6.53 -6.94
N ILE A 131 -16.74 7.66 -6.67
CA ILE A 131 -16.10 8.80 -6.00
C ILE A 131 -15.69 8.45 -4.56
N GLU A 132 -16.51 7.69 -3.83
CA GLU A 132 -16.19 7.24 -2.48
C GLU A 132 -15.07 6.18 -2.48
N GLU A 133 -15.08 5.26 -3.44
CA GLU A 133 -14.03 4.25 -3.67
C GLU A 133 -12.69 4.89 -4.06
N ASN A 134 -12.68 5.90 -4.93
CA ASN A 134 -11.47 6.67 -5.26
C ASN A 134 -10.84 7.36 -4.04
N LYS A 135 -11.66 7.83 -3.07
CA LYS A 135 -11.12 8.40 -1.82
C LYS A 135 -10.46 7.34 -0.95
N ILE A 136 -11.00 6.13 -0.93
CA ILE A 136 -10.45 4.99 -0.21
C ILE A 136 -9.11 4.58 -0.83
N GLU A 137 -9.02 4.57 -2.17
CA GLU A 137 -7.79 4.30 -2.94
C GLU A 137 -6.69 5.32 -2.64
N LEU A 138 -7.01 6.62 -2.67
CA LEU A 138 -6.07 7.67 -2.26
C LEU A 138 -5.56 7.43 -0.84
N SER A 139 -6.43 7.02 0.09
CA SER A 139 -6.04 6.68 1.46
C SER A 139 -5.08 5.48 1.52
N LYS A 140 -5.30 4.44 0.70
CA LYS A 140 -4.40 3.27 0.60
C LYS A 140 -3.03 3.69 0.09
N ILE A 141 -2.99 4.45 -1.01
CA ILE A 141 -1.74 4.97 -1.59
C ILE A 141 -0.99 5.87 -0.60
N ASP A 142 -1.69 6.74 0.13
CA ASP A 142 -1.07 7.65 1.10
C ASP A 142 -0.48 6.89 2.29
N LYS A 143 -1.15 5.84 2.79
CA LYS A 143 -0.60 4.94 3.81
C LYS A 143 0.64 4.22 3.32
N ILE A 144 0.62 3.71 2.07
CA ILE A 144 1.77 3.05 1.46
C ILE A 144 2.96 4.00 1.34
N LYS A 145 2.74 5.22 0.83
CA LYS A 145 3.78 6.25 0.71
C LYS A 145 4.37 6.62 2.08
N LEU A 146 3.53 6.77 3.10
CA LEU A 146 3.98 7.06 4.44
C LEU A 146 4.80 5.90 5.02
N GLY A 147 4.35 4.66 4.84
CA GLY A 147 5.09 3.45 5.19
C GLY A 147 6.49 3.45 4.56
N PHE A 148 6.58 3.65 3.24
CA PHE A 148 7.87 3.74 2.54
C PHE A 148 8.77 4.85 3.08
N LYS A 149 8.22 6.05 3.32
CA LYS A 149 8.99 7.17 3.87
C LYS A 149 9.61 6.83 5.23
N ILE A 150 8.85 6.15 6.08
CA ILE A 150 9.34 5.71 7.39
C ILE A 150 10.42 4.66 7.22
N VAL A 151 10.23 3.65 6.36
CA VAL A 151 11.25 2.61 6.08
C VAL A 151 12.54 3.22 5.57
N THR A 152 12.48 4.16 4.63
CA THR A 152 13.69 4.82 4.10
C THR A 152 14.47 5.53 5.21
N LEU A 153 13.76 6.24 6.10
CA LEU A 153 14.39 6.91 7.24
C LEU A 153 15.00 5.92 8.24
N THR A 154 14.24 4.91 8.65
CA THR A 154 14.69 3.94 9.66
C THR A 154 15.83 3.07 9.15
N THR A 155 15.80 2.69 7.88
CA THR A 155 16.90 1.95 7.24
C THR A 155 18.16 2.80 7.19
N GLY A 156 18.06 4.09 6.86
CA GLY A 156 19.20 5.00 6.87
C GLY A 156 19.85 5.12 8.26
N ILE A 157 19.05 5.31 9.30
CA ILE A 157 19.54 5.36 10.69
C ILE A 157 20.13 4.02 11.12
N PHE A 158 19.54 2.90 10.69
CA PHE A 158 20.04 1.57 11.01
C PHE A 158 21.40 1.29 10.36
N VAL A 159 21.58 1.65 9.08
CA VAL A 159 22.87 1.54 8.39
C VAL A 159 23.93 2.42 9.05
N LEU A 160 23.58 3.65 9.42
CA LEU A 160 24.48 4.54 10.17
C LEU A 160 24.93 3.88 11.49
N THR A 161 24.00 3.25 12.20
CA THR A 161 24.29 2.56 13.45
C THR A 161 25.28 1.42 13.25
N ILE A 162 25.15 0.64 12.17
CA ILE A 162 26.09 -0.43 11.81
C ILE A 162 27.48 0.13 11.50
N ILE A 163 27.56 1.24 10.75
CA ILE A 163 28.85 1.88 10.42
C ILE A 163 29.57 2.32 11.69
N ILE A 164 28.87 2.99 12.61
CA ILE A 164 29.43 3.40 13.90
C ILE A 164 29.95 2.18 14.68
N CYS A 165 29.16 1.10 14.75
CA CYS A 165 29.59 -0.13 15.41
C CYS A 165 30.86 -0.74 14.78
N LEU A 166 31.00 -0.71 13.45
CA LEU A 166 32.17 -1.21 12.74
C LEU A 166 33.42 -0.37 13.02
N GLU A 167 33.30 0.96 13.01
CA GLU A 167 34.42 1.86 13.32
C GLU A 167 34.93 1.70 14.74
N ILE A 168 34.07 1.37 15.70
CA ILE A 168 34.48 1.12 17.09
C ILE A 168 35.19 -0.22 17.25
N LEU A 169 34.92 -1.18 16.37
CA LEU A 169 35.44 -2.55 16.45
C LEU A 169 36.81 -2.72 15.77
N ILE A 170 37.22 -1.78 14.92
CA ILE A 170 38.51 -1.73 14.19
C ILE A 170 39.53 -0.95 15.02
#